data_AF-A0A3B0VXE1-F1
#
_entry.id   AF-A0A3B0VXE1-F1
#
_cell.length_a   1.000
_cell.length_b   1.000
_cell.length_c   1.000
_cell.angle_alpha   90.00
_cell.angle_beta   90.00
_cell.angle_gamma   90.00
#
_symmetry.space_group_name_H-M   'P 1'
#
loop_
_entity.id
_entity.type
_entity.pdbx_description
1 polymer ?
#
loop_
_entity_poly.entity_id
_entity_poly.type
_entity_poly.pdbx_seq_one_letter_code
_entity_poly.pdbx_strand_id
1 'polypeptide(L)'
;MTGRNKWLIAITLVGVWWSAGLMADSQATKEKLDESLVVAEKETPEETIARKKAKAHADTMDEPKFGWDPLAIIGSKHDLSALNKRAGVKAMEGLAYDDYGYACVYCHVPPETGKKGGAPQQIAGWNRIRSDMRDYTLYSSRTFKSTVKIPNEITLLCLSCHDGTMAVDQVVNTPRAWKSGEKMTLHMKINSGTDLDHCGLCHDGFTAHDLGNRHIGTDMRRNHPVSIRFPGLGAGASDSLQFAFNSPYDKFGFENGVRLFDGFVECASCHNVHEPDKVKFLRVKPEYLCITCHSY
;
A
#
# COMPACT_ATOMS: atom_id res chain seq x y z
N MET A 1 29.08 -68.86 20.39
CA MET A 1 29.69 -69.15 19.08
C MET A 1 28.58 -69.07 18.03
N THR A 2 28.46 -67.91 17.38
CA THR A 2 28.76 -67.68 15.94
C THR A 2 27.67 -68.20 15.00
N GLY A 3 26.94 -67.29 14.34
CA GLY A 3 26.38 -67.61 13.01
C GLY A 3 25.00 -67.08 12.61
N ARG A 4 24.29 -66.22 13.37
CA ARG A 4 22.89 -65.90 13.01
C ARG A 4 22.39 -64.45 13.11
N ASN A 5 23.27 -63.46 13.32
CA ASN A 5 22.87 -62.05 13.49
C ASN A 5 23.39 -61.08 12.40
N LYS A 6 23.95 -61.56 11.28
CA LYS A 6 24.45 -60.68 10.20
C LYS A 6 23.45 -60.42 9.06
N TRP A 7 22.38 -61.19 8.94
CA TRP A 7 21.42 -61.07 7.83
C TRP A 7 20.22 -60.14 8.10
N LEU A 8 19.86 -59.87 9.36
CA LEU A 8 18.75 -58.96 9.68
C LEU A 8 19.13 -57.47 9.69
N ILE A 9 20.41 -57.13 9.79
CA ILE A 9 20.88 -55.72 9.76
C ILE A 9 21.07 -55.23 8.31
N ALA A 10 21.31 -56.12 7.36
CA ALA A 10 21.48 -55.76 5.95
C ALA A 10 20.16 -55.40 5.25
N ILE A 11 19.04 -56.00 5.65
CA ILE A 11 17.74 -55.80 4.99
C ILE A 11 17.08 -54.47 5.42
N THR A 12 17.31 -53.99 6.64
CA THR A 12 16.77 -52.70 7.11
C THR A 12 17.55 -51.48 6.59
N LEU A 13 18.86 -51.61 6.31
CA LEU A 13 19.64 -50.49 5.76
C LEU A 13 19.41 -50.25 4.25
N VAL A 14 19.09 -51.28 3.48
CA VAL A 14 18.80 -51.15 2.03
C VAL A 14 17.42 -50.51 1.80
N GLY A 15 16.42 -50.81 2.62
CA GLY A 15 15.08 -50.20 2.52
C GLY A 15 15.04 -48.71 2.86
N VAL A 16 15.89 -48.25 3.80
CA VAL A 16 15.99 -46.83 4.16
C VAL A 16 16.71 -46.02 3.07
N TRP A 17 17.73 -46.60 2.41
CA TRP A 17 18.43 -45.94 1.30
C TRP A 17 17.58 -45.85 0.02
N TRP A 18 16.75 -46.85 -0.26
CA TRP A 18 15.83 -46.79 -1.41
C TRP A 18 14.71 -45.75 -1.22
N SER A 19 14.23 -45.59 0.03
CA SER A 19 13.21 -44.59 0.37
C SER A 19 13.76 -43.16 0.36
N ALA A 20 15.01 -42.95 0.81
CA ALA A 20 15.66 -41.64 0.76
C ALA A 20 16.03 -41.21 -0.67
N GLY A 21 16.45 -42.16 -1.53
CA GLY A 21 16.72 -41.89 -2.94
C GLY A 21 15.47 -41.48 -3.72
N LEU A 22 14.33 -42.14 -3.49
CA LEU A 22 13.04 -41.79 -4.10
C LEU A 22 12.51 -40.43 -3.62
N MET A 23 12.72 -40.07 -2.35
CA MET A 23 12.32 -38.76 -1.80
C MET A 23 13.20 -37.63 -2.35
N ALA A 24 14.52 -37.83 -2.43
CA ALA A 24 15.46 -36.83 -2.98
C ALA A 24 15.24 -36.59 -4.49
N ASP A 25 14.95 -37.64 -5.25
CA ASP A 25 14.63 -37.52 -6.69
C ASP A 25 13.27 -36.85 -6.91
N SER A 26 12.29 -37.06 -6.01
CA SER A 26 11.00 -36.35 -6.02
C SER A 26 11.11 -34.87 -5.65
N GLN A 27 12.05 -34.50 -4.76
CA GLN A 27 12.32 -33.11 -4.38
C GLN A 27 13.11 -32.38 -5.46
N ALA A 28 14.11 -33.02 -6.06
CA ALA A 28 14.87 -32.46 -7.19
C ALA A 28 14.00 -32.30 -8.45
N THR A 29 13.05 -33.20 -8.69
CA THR A 29 12.06 -33.03 -9.77
C THR A 29 11.00 -31.97 -9.43
N LYS A 30 10.60 -31.81 -8.16
CA LYS A 30 9.75 -30.68 -7.72
C LYS A 30 10.47 -29.34 -7.85
N GLU A 31 11.72 -29.22 -7.43
CA GLU A 31 12.53 -27.99 -7.59
C GLU A 31 12.76 -27.66 -9.07
N LYS A 32 13.04 -28.67 -9.92
CA LYS A 32 13.12 -28.45 -11.38
C LYS A 32 11.78 -28.10 -12.03
N LEU A 33 10.67 -28.60 -11.49
CA LEU A 33 9.33 -28.21 -11.94
C LEU A 33 8.98 -26.80 -11.46
N ASP A 34 9.38 -26.38 -10.25
CA ASP A 34 9.17 -25.03 -9.72
C ASP A 34 10.06 -23.98 -10.42
N GLU A 35 11.33 -24.30 -10.71
CA GLU A 35 12.23 -23.43 -11.50
C GLU A 35 11.77 -23.30 -12.97
N SER A 36 11.09 -24.30 -13.52
CA SER A 36 10.51 -24.24 -14.88
C SER A 36 9.07 -23.73 -14.91
N LEU A 37 8.40 -23.63 -13.76
CA LEU A 37 7.09 -22.96 -13.59
C LEU A 37 7.20 -21.51 -13.13
N VAL A 38 8.37 -20.89 -13.22
CA VAL A 38 8.41 -19.44 -13.47
C VAL A 38 8.04 -19.24 -14.94
N VAL A 39 6.75 -19.46 -15.24
CA VAL A 39 6.16 -18.83 -16.42
C VAL A 39 6.32 -17.34 -16.13
N ALA A 40 7.30 -16.71 -16.77
CA ALA A 40 7.30 -15.26 -16.93
C ALA A 40 5.95 -14.95 -17.55
N GLU A 41 5.01 -14.53 -16.71
CA GLU A 41 3.64 -14.25 -17.11
C GLU A 41 3.77 -13.15 -18.15
N LYS A 42 3.54 -13.51 -19.43
CA LYS A 42 3.62 -12.54 -20.51
C LYS A 42 2.58 -11.48 -20.19
N GLU A 43 3.05 -10.27 -19.89
CA GLU A 43 2.18 -9.11 -19.70
C GLU A 43 1.16 -9.06 -20.83
N THR A 44 -0.10 -8.86 -20.47
CA THR A 44 -1.15 -8.71 -21.47
C THR A 44 -0.90 -7.42 -22.27
N PRO A 45 -1.45 -7.30 -23.49
CA PRO A 45 -1.39 -6.06 -24.25
C PRO A 45 -1.93 -4.85 -23.46
N GLU A 46 -2.92 -5.06 -22.61
CA GLU A 46 -3.51 -4.05 -21.73
C GLU A 46 -2.53 -3.62 -20.62
N GLU A 47 -1.86 -4.56 -19.96
CA GLU A 47 -0.80 -4.28 -18.98
C GLU A 47 0.39 -3.56 -19.61
N THR A 48 0.74 -3.93 -20.85
CA THR A 48 1.79 -3.25 -21.61
C THR A 48 1.42 -1.80 -21.90
N ILE A 49 0.14 -1.50 -22.19
CA ILE A 49 -0.35 -0.14 -22.44
C ILE A 49 -0.40 0.66 -21.13
N ALA A 50 -0.94 0.08 -20.05
CA ALA A 50 -0.98 0.71 -18.72
C ALA A 50 0.44 1.04 -18.22
N ARG A 51 1.38 0.10 -18.38
CA ARG A 51 2.80 0.29 -18.03
C ARG A 51 3.47 1.36 -18.89
N LYS A 52 3.18 1.42 -20.19
CA LYS A 52 3.68 2.49 -21.08
C LYS A 52 3.16 3.87 -20.66
N LYS A 53 1.87 3.99 -20.31
CA LYS A 53 1.26 5.24 -19.84
C LYS A 53 1.83 5.67 -18.48
N ALA A 54 1.93 4.74 -17.54
CA ALA A 54 2.51 4.99 -16.23
C ALA A 54 4.00 5.38 -16.34
N LYS A 55 4.75 4.77 -17.27
CA LYS A 55 6.16 5.10 -17.51
C LYS A 55 6.30 6.51 -18.07
N ALA A 56 5.51 6.85 -19.07
CA ALA A 56 5.49 8.20 -19.63
C ALA A 56 5.14 9.26 -18.57
N HIS A 57 4.27 8.94 -17.61
CA HIS A 57 3.97 9.82 -16.49
C HIS A 57 5.14 9.91 -15.48
N ALA A 58 5.69 8.77 -15.08
CA ALA A 58 6.85 8.68 -14.20
C ALA A 58 8.05 9.49 -14.72
N ASP A 59 8.33 9.40 -16.03
CA ASP A 59 9.42 10.12 -16.69
C ASP A 59 9.21 11.66 -16.69
N THR A 60 8.00 12.16 -16.33
CA THR A 60 7.72 13.60 -16.13
C THR A 60 7.85 14.06 -14.67
N MET A 61 8.07 13.14 -13.75
CA MET A 61 8.32 13.45 -12.34
C MET A 61 9.83 13.69 -12.18
N ASP A 62 10.23 14.73 -11.44
CA ASP A 62 11.65 14.96 -11.12
C ASP A 62 12.26 13.66 -10.59
N GLU A 63 13.45 13.28 -11.10
CA GLU A 63 14.05 11.99 -10.79
C GLU A 63 13.96 11.69 -9.30
N PRO A 64 13.45 10.51 -8.93
CA PRO A 64 13.39 10.14 -7.54
C PRO A 64 14.81 10.09 -6.98
N LYS A 65 15.19 11.08 -6.17
CA LYS A 65 16.48 11.15 -5.45
C LYS A 65 16.83 9.91 -4.60
N PHE A 66 15.96 8.91 -4.56
CA PHE A 66 16.03 7.71 -3.73
C PHE A 66 15.83 6.40 -4.51
N GLY A 67 15.92 6.38 -5.84
CA GLY A 67 16.10 5.13 -6.61
C GLY A 67 14.93 4.14 -6.58
N TRP A 68 13.69 4.62 -6.50
CA TRP A 68 12.47 3.81 -6.48
C TRP A 68 11.82 3.82 -7.87
N ASP A 69 11.29 2.67 -8.30
CA ASP A 69 10.59 2.53 -9.58
C ASP A 69 9.11 2.91 -9.40
N PRO A 70 8.65 4.06 -9.94
CA PRO A 70 7.25 4.48 -9.84
C PRO A 70 6.29 3.49 -10.51
N LEU A 71 6.76 2.61 -11.41
CA LEU A 71 5.96 1.57 -12.02
C LEU A 71 5.72 0.37 -11.10
N ALA A 72 6.47 0.24 -10.01
CA ALA A 72 6.32 -0.87 -9.07
C ALA A 72 4.90 -0.97 -8.52
N ILE A 73 4.19 0.17 -8.42
CA ILE A 73 2.80 0.22 -7.96
C ILE A 73 1.83 -0.58 -8.84
N ILE A 74 2.16 -0.83 -10.12
CA ILE A 74 1.36 -1.64 -11.03
C ILE A 74 1.30 -3.08 -10.53
N GLY A 75 0.10 -3.67 -10.51
CA GLY A 75 -0.13 -4.99 -9.93
C GLY A 75 -0.12 -5.00 -8.39
N SER A 76 0.07 -3.86 -7.73
CA SER A 76 -0.07 -3.77 -6.27
C SER A 76 -1.54 -3.62 -5.85
N LYS A 77 -1.81 -3.67 -4.54
CA LYS A 77 -3.15 -3.40 -4.00
C LYS A 77 -3.67 -1.98 -4.29
N HIS A 78 -2.80 -1.03 -4.62
CA HIS A 78 -3.17 0.35 -4.98
C HIS A 78 -3.31 0.58 -6.49
N ASP A 79 -3.07 -0.43 -7.32
CA ASP A 79 -3.37 -0.37 -8.75
C ASP A 79 -4.84 -0.74 -9.00
N LEU A 80 -5.74 0.23 -9.06
CA LEU A 80 -7.15 -0.07 -9.30
C LEU A 80 -7.44 -0.57 -10.73
N SER A 81 -6.54 -0.35 -11.70
CA SER A 81 -6.71 -0.83 -13.07
C SER A 81 -6.52 -2.35 -13.21
N ALA A 82 -5.73 -2.98 -12.35
CA ALA A 82 -5.52 -4.44 -12.37
C ALA A 82 -6.29 -5.20 -11.28
N LEU A 83 -7.25 -4.58 -10.60
CA LEU A 83 -7.90 -5.16 -9.41
C LEU A 83 -8.68 -6.45 -9.72
N ASN A 84 -9.43 -6.49 -10.83
CA ASN A 84 -10.11 -7.70 -11.30
C ASN A 84 -9.14 -8.84 -11.61
N LYS A 85 -8.04 -8.51 -12.32
CA LYS A 85 -6.98 -9.48 -12.65
C LYS A 85 -6.38 -10.08 -11.38
N ARG A 86 -6.05 -9.25 -10.38
CA ARG A 86 -5.48 -9.70 -9.11
C ARG A 86 -6.42 -10.54 -8.27
N ALA A 87 -7.71 -10.18 -8.25
CA ALA A 87 -8.70 -10.91 -7.48
C ALA A 87 -9.12 -12.21 -8.17
N GLY A 88 -8.82 -12.38 -9.47
CA GLY A 88 -9.25 -13.54 -10.24
C GLY A 88 -10.77 -13.64 -10.37
N VAL A 89 -11.49 -12.54 -10.18
CA VAL A 89 -12.95 -12.49 -10.21
C VAL A 89 -13.44 -11.52 -11.28
N LYS A 90 -14.52 -11.92 -11.95
CA LYS A 90 -15.27 -11.05 -12.88
C LYS A 90 -16.31 -10.16 -12.18
N ALA A 91 -16.57 -10.42 -10.90
CA ALA A 91 -17.69 -9.83 -10.15
C ALA A 91 -17.63 -8.30 -10.00
N MET A 92 -16.45 -7.70 -10.18
CA MET A 92 -16.25 -6.25 -10.07
C MET A 92 -16.11 -5.56 -11.45
N GLU A 93 -15.96 -6.35 -12.53
CA GLU A 93 -15.86 -5.85 -13.90
C GLU A 93 -17.23 -5.31 -14.37
N GLY A 94 -17.26 -4.12 -14.97
CA GLY A 94 -18.51 -3.49 -15.42
C GLY A 94 -19.46 -2.95 -14.32
N LEU A 95 -19.17 -3.11 -13.02
CA LEU A 95 -20.08 -2.73 -11.92
C LEU A 95 -19.52 -1.75 -10.88
N ALA A 96 -18.34 -2.02 -10.31
CA ALA A 96 -17.95 -1.42 -9.02
C ALA A 96 -17.33 -0.02 -9.09
N TYR A 97 -16.47 0.24 -10.08
CA TYR A 97 -15.66 1.47 -10.15
C TYR A 97 -15.11 1.68 -11.57
N ASP A 98 -14.97 2.91 -12.03
CA ASP A 98 -14.43 3.27 -13.35
C ASP A 98 -12.95 2.88 -13.47
N ASP A 99 -12.63 2.08 -14.49
CA ASP A 99 -11.24 1.80 -14.87
C ASP A 99 -10.72 2.88 -15.83
N TYR A 100 -9.77 3.67 -15.37
CA TYR A 100 -9.14 4.73 -16.17
C TYR A 100 -7.91 4.25 -16.96
N GLY A 101 -7.54 2.96 -16.83
CA GLY A 101 -6.56 2.27 -17.65
C GLY A 101 -5.09 2.49 -17.27
N TYR A 102 -4.81 3.03 -16.07
CA TYR A 102 -3.50 2.97 -15.40
C TYR A 102 -3.60 3.37 -13.92
N ALA A 103 -2.69 2.87 -13.09
CA ALA A 103 -2.74 3.03 -11.62
C ALA A 103 -2.62 4.48 -11.11
N CYS A 104 -1.83 5.33 -11.77
CA CYS A 104 -1.43 6.62 -11.18
C CYS A 104 -2.56 7.66 -11.17
N VAL A 105 -3.52 7.59 -12.10
CA VAL A 105 -4.63 8.56 -12.25
C VAL A 105 -5.51 8.68 -11.01
N TYR A 106 -5.65 7.60 -10.24
CA TYR A 106 -6.46 7.61 -9.02
C TYR A 106 -5.87 8.50 -7.93
N CYS A 107 -4.59 8.86 -8.05
CA CYS A 107 -3.83 9.66 -7.08
C CYS A 107 -3.33 10.97 -7.69
N HIS A 108 -2.70 10.91 -8.87
CA HIS A 108 -2.00 12.02 -9.50
C HIS A 108 -2.78 12.58 -10.68
N VAL A 109 -2.78 13.92 -10.79
CA VAL A 109 -3.39 14.61 -11.92
C VAL A 109 -2.69 14.15 -13.21
N PRO A 110 -3.42 13.68 -14.24
CA PRO A 110 -2.82 13.30 -15.51
C PRO A 110 -2.11 14.50 -16.15
N PRO A 111 -0.82 14.39 -16.56
CA PRO A 111 -0.05 15.50 -17.10
C PRO A 111 -0.72 16.19 -18.28
N GLU A 112 -1.41 15.42 -19.13
CA GLU A 112 -2.08 15.91 -20.33
C GLU A 112 -3.28 16.82 -20.05
N THR A 113 -3.79 16.81 -18.81
CA THR A 113 -4.91 17.67 -18.42
C THR A 113 -4.44 19.09 -18.09
N GLY A 114 -3.15 19.28 -17.78
CA GLY A 114 -2.57 20.56 -17.37
C GLY A 114 -3.13 21.14 -16.05
N LYS A 115 -4.09 20.45 -15.40
CA LYS A 115 -4.85 20.96 -14.26
C LYS A 115 -4.27 20.48 -12.92
N LYS A 116 -3.22 21.14 -12.44
CA LYS A 116 -2.59 20.80 -11.15
C LYS A 116 -3.40 21.22 -9.90
N GLY A 117 -4.61 21.75 -10.07
CA GLY A 117 -5.50 22.19 -8.99
C GLY A 117 -6.71 22.94 -9.53
N GLY A 118 -7.63 23.34 -8.65
CA GLY A 118 -8.72 24.26 -9.00
C GLY A 118 -10.13 23.75 -8.75
N ALA A 119 -10.31 22.47 -8.41
CA ALA A 119 -11.56 22.02 -7.81
C ALA A 119 -11.60 22.42 -6.32
N PRO A 120 -12.76 22.82 -5.78
CA PRO A 120 -12.94 22.96 -4.34
C PRO A 120 -12.43 21.71 -3.60
N GLN A 121 -11.70 21.91 -2.50
CA GLN A 121 -11.13 20.84 -1.67
C GLN A 121 -10.10 19.91 -2.36
N GLN A 122 -9.59 20.25 -3.55
CA GLN A 122 -8.48 19.50 -4.17
C GLN A 122 -7.13 19.94 -3.60
N ILE A 123 -6.27 18.98 -3.23
CA ILE A 123 -4.86 19.25 -2.93
C ILE A 123 -4.09 19.38 -4.24
N ALA A 124 -3.20 20.38 -4.36
CA ALA A 124 -2.47 20.63 -5.59
C ALA A 124 -1.70 19.38 -6.06
N GLY A 125 -1.89 18.99 -7.32
CA GLY A 125 -1.30 17.80 -7.94
C GLY A 125 -1.99 16.48 -7.59
N TRP A 126 -2.93 16.47 -6.64
CA TRP A 126 -3.70 15.30 -6.26
C TRP A 126 -4.99 15.24 -7.06
N ASN A 127 -5.27 14.12 -7.71
CA ASN A 127 -6.43 13.96 -8.58
C ASN A 127 -7.70 13.58 -7.85
N ARG A 128 -7.79 13.88 -6.55
CA ARG A 128 -8.98 13.65 -5.73
C ARG A 128 -9.29 14.90 -4.93
N ILE A 129 -10.55 15.04 -4.56
CA ILE A 129 -10.94 15.99 -3.52
C ILE A 129 -10.69 15.34 -2.15
N ARG A 130 -10.48 16.15 -1.13
CA ARG A 130 -10.43 15.70 0.26
C ARG A 130 -11.75 16.02 0.98
N SER A 131 -12.08 15.25 2.00
CA SER A 131 -13.18 15.58 2.93
C SER A 131 -12.91 16.88 3.69
N ASP A 132 -13.94 17.47 4.30
CA ASP A 132 -13.71 18.62 5.17
C ASP A 132 -12.82 18.19 6.34
N MET A 133 -11.77 18.97 6.60
CA MET A 133 -10.81 18.72 7.68
C MET A 133 -11.49 18.71 9.06
N ARG A 134 -12.64 19.36 9.17
CA ARG A 134 -13.43 19.45 10.40
C ARG A 134 -14.29 18.23 10.68
N ASP A 135 -14.48 17.35 9.69
CA ASP A 135 -15.28 16.13 9.84
C ASP A 135 -14.52 15.00 10.54
N TYR A 136 -13.21 15.17 10.73
CA TYR A 136 -12.36 14.16 11.37
C TYR A 136 -12.38 14.30 12.90
N THR A 137 -12.66 13.20 13.58
CA THR A 137 -12.47 13.08 15.03
C THR A 137 -11.08 12.52 15.30
N LEU A 138 -10.18 13.35 15.80
CA LEU A 138 -8.79 12.97 16.03
C LEU A 138 -8.55 12.35 17.41
N TYR A 139 -7.50 11.53 17.49
CA TYR A 139 -7.01 10.97 18.73
C TYR A 139 -6.58 12.09 19.69
N SER A 140 -6.74 11.83 20.99
CA SER A 140 -6.25 12.68 22.04
C SER A 140 -5.81 11.82 23.23
N SER A 141 -4.75 12.24 23.91
CA SER A 141 -4.25 11.55 25.09
C SER A 141 -3.54 12.55 25.99
N ARG A 142 -3.62 12.34 27.31
CA ARG A 142 -2.88 13.13 28.31
C ARG A 142 -1.37 12.98 28.17
N THR A 143 -0.90 11.91 27.52
CA THR A 143 0.51 11.64 27.26
C THR A 143 1.03 12.30 25.99
N PHE A 144 0.15 12.84 25.12
CA PHE A 144 0.60 13.50 23.90
C PHE A 144 1.22 14.86 24.21
N LYS A 145 2.42 15.05 23.66
CA LYS A 145 3.16 16.33 23.72
C LYS A 145 2.88 17.21 22.50
N SER A 146 2.45 16.60 21.39
CA SER A 146 1.94 17.30 20.21
C SER A 146 0.47 16.97 20.02
N THR A 147 -0.39 17.98 20.08
CA THR A 147 -1.82 17.84 19.77
C THR A 147 -2.09 18.21 18.32
N VAL A 148 -3.02 17.52 17.68
CA VAL A 148 -3.54 17.84 16.36
C VAL A 148 -5.03 18.16 16.46
N LYS A 149 -5.50 19.16 15.71
CA LYS A 149 -6.92 19.54 15.67
C LYS A 149 -7.56 19.28 14.31
N ILE A 150 -6.75 19.21 13.26
CA ILE A 150 -7.17 18.92 11.89
C ILE A 150 -6.06 18.09 11.21
N PRO A 151 -6.39 17.13 10.33
CA PRO A 151 -5.39 16.44 9.54
C PRO A 151 -4.65 17.42 8.62
N ASN A 152 -3.37 17.19 8.36
CA ASN A 152 -2.57 17.93 7.39
C ASN A 152 -2.82 17.40 5.97
N GLU A 153 -2.44 18.20 4.97
CA GLU A 153 -2.67 17.87 3.56
C GLU A 153 -2.07 16.52 3.15
N ILE A 154 -0.85 16.18 3.59
CA ILE A 154 -0.20 14.91 3.24
C ILE A 154 -0.99 13.70 3.76
N THR A 155 -1.50 13.75 4.99
CA THR A 155 -2.40 12.71 5.52
C THR A 155 -3.72 12.67 4.74
N LEU A 156 -4.25 13.83 4.34
CA LEU A 156 -5.49 13.91 3.55
C LEU A 156 -5.37 13.31 2.15
N LEU A 157 -4.15 13.24 1.56
CA LEU A 157 -3.93 12.48 0.33
C LEU A 157 -4.35 11.02 0.51
N CYS A 158 -3.92 10.37 1.59
CA CYS A 158 -4.28 9.00 1.90
C CYS A 158 -5.75 8.88 2.29
N LEU A 159 -6.24 9.79 3.14
CA LEU A 159 -7.60 9.75 3.64
C LEU A 159 -8.64 10.02 2.55
N SER A 160 -8.30 10.70 1.45
CA SER A 160 -9.20 10.86 0.30
C SER A 160 -9.66 9.53 -0.35
N CYS A 161 -9.00 8.42 -0.02
CA CYS A 161 -9.53 7.07 -0.25
C CYS A 161 -9.96 6.43 1.07
N HIS A 162 -9.06 6.42 2.05
CA HIS A 162 -9.18 5.58 3.25
C HIS A 162 -10.20 6.06 4.27
N ASP A 163 -10.70 7.29 4.18
CA ASP A 163 -11.80 7.75 5.05
C ASP A 163 -13.16 7.16 4.65
N GLY A 164 -13.26 6.55 3.47
CA GLY A 164 -14.46 5.87 2.99
C GLY A 164 -15.66 6.78 2.72
N THR A 165 -15.44 8.09 2.55
CA THR A 165 -16.51 9.08 2.30
C THR A 165 -16.88 9.19 0.82
N MET A 166 -15.94 8.87 -0.07
CA MET A 166 -16.10 8.95 -1.52
C MET A 166 -15.70 7.65 -2.21
N ALA A 167 -16.16 7.50 -3.45
CA ALA A 167 -15.87 6.33 -4.25
C ALA A 167 -14.37 6.21 -4.57
N VAL A 168 -13.87 4.98 -4.68
CA VAL A 168 -12.43 4.73 -4.91
C VAL A 168 -11.95 5.22 -6.28
N ASP A 169 -12.84 5.31 -7.27
CA ASP A 169 -12.64 5.83 -8.62
C ASP A 169 -13.01 7.30 -8.79
N GLN A 170 -13.44 7.98 -7.74
CA GLN A 170 -13.75 9.40 -7.84
C GLN A 170 -12.47 10.20 -8.05
N VAL A 171 -12.31 10.76 -9.25
CA VAL A 171 -11.18 11.63 -9.61
C VAL A 171 -11.64 13.00 -10.10
N VAL A 172 -10.79 14.01 -9.95
CA VAL A 172 -11.06 15.38 -10.42
C VAL A 172 -10.91 15.50 -11.93
N ASN A 173 -9.91 14.82 -12.50
CA ASN A 173 -9.61 14.83 -13.92
C ASN A 173 -9.49 13.40 -14.44
N THR A 174 -10.33 13.05 -15.41
CA THR A 174 -10.19 11.79 -16.13
C THR A 174 -9.10 11.92 -17.20
N PRO A 175 -8.39 10.83 -17.57
CA PRO A 175 -7.41 10.87 -18.63
C PRO A 175 -8.07 11.20 -19.96
N ARG A 176 -7.39 11.96 -20.83
CA ARG A 176 -7.97 12.39 -22.12
C ARG A 176 -8.37 11.21 -23.02
N ALA A 177 -7.68 10.08 -22.88
CA ALA A 177 -7.93 8.87 -23.66
C ALA A 177 -9.09 8.02 -23.13
N TRP A 178 -9.64 8.34 -21.96
CA TRP A 178 -10.74 7.60 -21.35
C TRP A 178 -12.06 7.96 -22.03
N LYS A 179 -12.84 6.94 -22.42
CA LYS A 179 -14.13 7.13 -23.12
C LYS A 179 -15.26 6.91 -22.11
N SER A 180 -16.09 7.94 -21.93
CA SER A 180 -17.17 7.98 -20.93
C SER A 180 -18.32 6.97 -21.12
N GLY A 181 -18.24 6.05 -22.10
CA GLY A 181 -19.23 5.01 -22.35
C GLY A 181 -19.11 3.80 -21.43
N GLU A 182 -18.07 3.76 -20.60
CA GLU A 182 -17.72 2.69 -19.64
C GLU A 182 -18.03 3.10 -18.19
N LYS A 183 -18.97 4.03 -17.99
CA LYS A 183 -19.34 4.48 -16.64
C LYS A 183 -20.02 3.37 -15.86
N MET A 184 -19.46 3.11 -14.70
CA MET A 184 -19.87 2.04 -13.82
C MET A 184 -21.05 2.50 -12.96
N THR A 185 -21.91 1.58 -12.55
CA THR A 185 -23.19 1.95 -11.93
C THR A 185 -23.10 2.21 -10.44
N LEU A 186 -22.13 1.62 -9.73
CA LEU A 186 -22.12 1.62 -8.26
C LEU A 186 -21.18 2.66 -7.65
N HIS A 187 -20.00 2.91 -8.24
CA HIS A 187 -18.96 3.80 -7.70
C HIS A 187 -18.70 3.56 -6.19
N MET A 188 -18.16 2.39 -5.86
CA MET A 188 -18.11 1.91 -4.49
C MET A 188 -17.07 2.62 -3.61
N LYS A 189 -17.38 2.74 -2.32
CA LYS A 189 -16.53 3.32 -1.27
C LYS A 189 -15.81 2.22 -0.50
N ILE A 190 -14.56 2.47 -0.12
CA ILE A 190 -13.80 1.60 0.79
C ILE A 190 -14.25 1.81 2.25
N ASN A 191 -15.44 1.32 2.54
CA ASN A 191 -16.13 1.48 3.82
C ASN A 191 -16.86 0.18 4.17
N SER A 192 -16.98 -0.10 5.47
CA SER A 192 -17.59 -1.31 6.04
C SER A 192 -19.13 -1.31 6.02
N GLY A 193 -19.78 -0.37 5.32
CA GLY A 193 -21.22 -0.38 5.08
C GLY A 193 -21.68 -1.64 4.35
N THR A 194 -22.97 -1.97 4.49
CA THR A 194 -23.59 -3.20 3.98
C THR A 194 -24.62 -2.93 2.88
N ASP A 195 -24.47 -1.82 2.17
CA ASP A 195 -25.27 -1.37 1.04
C ASP A 195 -24.43 -1.40 -0.25
N LEU A 196 -25.11 -1.26 -1.41
CA LEU A 196 -24.53 -1.54 -2.72
C LEU A 196 -23.43 -0.56 -3.16
N ASP A 197 -23.28 0.58 -2.49
CA ASP A 197 -22.21 1.56 -2.72
C ASP A 197 -21.01 1.38 -1.78
N HIS A 198 -20.99 0.33 -0.96
CA HIS A 198 -19.90 0.05 -0.01
C HIS A 198 -19.24 -1.29 -0.31
N CYS A 199 -17.92 -1.28 -0.50
CA CYS A 199 -17.16 -2.51 -0.71
C CYS A 199 -17.35 -3.50 0.47
N GLY A 200 -17.68 -3.00 1.66
CA GLY A 200 -17.95 -3.80 2.87
C GLY A 200 -19.09 -4.80 2.74
N LEU A 201 -20.04 -4.58 1.82
CA LEU A 201 -21.13 -5.52 1.57
C LEU A 201 -20.61 -6.91 1.17
N CYS A 202 -19.56 -6.97 0.35
CA CYS A 202 -18.97 -8.23 -0.10
C CYS A 202 -17.66 -8.56 0.60
N HIS A 203 -16.95 -7.59 1.15
CA HIS A 203 -15.64 -7.78 1.78
C HIS A 203 -15.74 -7.80 3.32
N ASP A 204 -16.56 -8.73 3.80
CA ASP A 204 -16.93 -8.96 5.20
C ASP A 204 -16.05 -10.02 5.91
N GLY A 205 -15.08 -10.60 5.20
CA GLY A 205 -14.26 -11.72 5.68
C GLY A 205 -14.89 -13.11 5.49
N PHE A 206 -16.13 -13.18 5.00
CA PHE A 206 -16.85 -14.42 4.70
C PHE A 206 -17.09 -14.58 3.21
N THR A 207 -17.71 -13.59 2.58
CA THR A 207 -18.01 -13.52 1.14
C THR A 207 -16.75 -13.24 0.33
N ALA A 208 -15.94 -12.30 0.79
CA ALA A 208 -14.61 -12.01 0.26
C ALA A 208 -13.66 -11.64 1.41
N HIS A 209 -12.40 -11.35 1.08
CA HIS A 209 -11.41 -10.93 2.07
C HIS A 209 -11.87 -9.67 2.82
N ASP A 210 -11.58 -9.61 4.11
CA ASP A 210 -11.99 -8.52 4.99
C ASP A 210 -11.36 -7.16 4.62
N LEU A 211 -12.20 -6.13 4.51
CA LEU A 211 -11.74 -4.74 4.34
C LEU A 211 -11.07 -4.18 5.59
N GLY A 212 -11.45 -4.63 6.79
CA GLY A 212 -10.88 -4.29 8.10
C GLY A 212 -10.09 -2.98 8.16
N ASN A 213 -8.82 -3.07 8.56
CA ASN A 213 -7.91 -1.92 8.76
C ASN A 213 -7.56 -1.12 7.48
N ARG A 214 -8.20 -1.38 6.33
CA ARG A 214 -8.04 -0.58 5.10
C ARG A 214 -9.08 0.54 5.03
N HIS A 215 -10.22 0.39 5.70
CA HIS A 215 -11.12 1.50 5.99
C HIS A 215 -10.70 2.17 7.30
N ILE A 216 -10.13 3.36 7.20
CA ILE A 216 -9.70 4.15 8.37
C ILE A 216 -10.88 4.95 8.93
N GLY A 217 -11.69 5.52 8.04
CA GLY A 217 -12.82 6.37 8.43
C GLY A 217 -12.41 7.79 8.83
N THR A 218 -13.40 8.59 9.21
CA THR A 218 -13.18 9.94 9.77
C THR A 218 -12.96 9.94 11.29
N ASP A 219 -13.25 8.82 11.97
CA ASP A 219 -12.93 8.62 13.38
C ASP A 219 -11.52 8.01 13.55
N MET A 220 -10.55 8.89 13.80
CA MET A 220 -9.14 8.54 13.93
C MET A 220 -8.74 8.16 15.36
N ARG A 221 -9.67 8.11 16.33
CA ARG A 221 -9.33 7.90 17.75
C ARG A 221 -8.68 6.54 18.04
N ARG A 222 -8.89 5.55 17.18
CA ARG A 222 -8.31 4.20 17.29
C ARG A 222 -7.10 3.98 16.36
N ASN A 223 -6.65 5.02 15.67
CA ASN A 223 -5.54 4.97 14.72
C ASN A 223 -4.25 5.56 15.32
N HIS A 224 -3.11 5.19 14.74
CA HIS A 224 -1.82 5.73 15.14
C HIS A 224 -1.74 7.23 14.78
N PRO A 225 -1.14 8.07 15.64
CA PRO A 225 -1.04 9.50 15.38
C PRO A 225 -0.31 9.89 14.08
N VAL A 226 -0.96 10.73 13.26
CA VAL A 226 -0.47 11.36 12.02
C VAL A 226 -0.96 12.81 11.90
N SER A 227 -0.24 13.67 11.20
CA SER A 227 -0.41 15.13 11.25
C SER A 227 -0.07 15.74 12.62
N ILE A 228 0.88 15.12 13.32
CA ILE A 228 1.49 15.68 14.53
C ILE A 228 2.86 16.25 14.21
N ARG A 229 3.20 17.38 14.83
CA ARG A 229 4.56 17.92 14.71
C ARG A 229 5.52 16.96 15.41
N PHE A 230 6.62 16.60 14.73
CA PHE A 230 7.63 15.75 15.33
C PHE A 230 8.30 16.49 16.51
N PRO A 231 8.15 16.00 17.76
CA PRO A 231 8.64 16.73 18.93
C PRO A 231 10.17 16.88 18.97
N GLY A 232 10.91 15.97 18.33
CA GLY A 232 12.37 16.00 18.25
C GLY A 232 12.95 17.20 17.48
N LEU A 233 12.12 18.03 16.83
CA LEU A 233 12.56 19.24 16.12
C LEU A 233 12.68 20.49 17.02
N GLY A 234 12.55 20.34 18.34
CA GLY A 234 12.93 21.38 19.31
C GLY A 234 12.00 22.60 19.42
N ALA A 235 10.94 22.72 18.62
CA ALA A 235 10.00 23.84 18.74
C ALA A 235 9.11 23.71 20.01
N GLY A 236 9.55 24.34 21.11
CA GLY A 236 8.81 24.36 22.39
C GLY A 236 8.97 23.10 23.25
N ALA A 237 9.92 22.23 22.92
CA ALA A 237 10.25 21.07 23.72
C ALA A 237 11.22 21.46 24.86
N SER A 238 10.94 21.04 26.09
CA SER A 238 11.92 21.10 27.18
C SER A 238 13.16 20.27 26.83
N ASP A 239 14.32 20.60 27.39
CA ASP A 239 15.57 19.85 27.17
C ASP A 239 15.38 18.33 27.37
N SER A 240 14.58 17.94 28.36
CA SER A 240 14.21 16.54 28.64
C SER A 240 13.42 15.84 27.53
N LEU A 241 12.66 16.58 26.72
CA LEU A 241 11.94 16.02 25.57
C LEU A 241 12.86 15.85 24.38
N GLN A 242 13.89 16.68 24.19
CA GLN A 242 14.84 16.50 23.08
C GLN A 242 15.62 15.19 23.20
N PHE A 243 15.97 14.76 24.43
CA PHE A 243 16.69 13.49 24.65
C PHE A 243 15.84 12.23 24.46
N ALA A 244 14.51 12.36 24.35
CA ALA A 244 13.59 11.23 24.14
C ALA A 244 13.34 10.93 22.65
N PHE A 245 13.92 11.72 21.74
CA PHE A 245 13.78 11.53 20.30
C PHE A 245 15.14 11.53 19.59
N ASN A 246 15.29 10.66 18.61
CA ASN A 246 16.42 10.70 17.70
C ASN A 246 16.29 11.92 16.79
N SER A 247 17.43 12.53 16.48
CA SER A 247 17.49 13.61 15.48
C SER A 247 17.34 13.03 14.07
N PRO A 248 16.54 13.65 13.20
CA PRO A 248 16.54 13.31 11.78
C PRO A 248 17.94 13.47 11.18
N TYR A 249 18.28 12.62 10.23
CA TYR A 249 19.52 12.69 9.46
C TYR A 249 19.60 13.99 8.64
N ASP A 250 18.48 14.37 8.04
CA ASP A 250 18.34 15.59 7.26
C ASP A 250 16.93 16.20 7.43
N LYS A 251 16.66 17.28 6.70
CA LYS A 251 15.35 17.94 6.72
C LYS A 251 14.18 17.07 6.22
N PHE A 252 14.47 15.96 5.55
CA PHE A 252 13.48 15.05 4.97
C PHE A 252 13.21 13.83 5.86
N GLY A 253 14.12 13.45 6.75
CA GLY A 253 13.88 12.34 7.69
C GLY A 253 15.13 11.63 8.17
N PHE A 254 15.03 10.31 8.30
CA PHE A 254 16.01 9.43 8.94
C PHE A 254 16.72 8.54 7.90
N GLU A 255 17.92 8.06 8.24
CA GLU A 255 18.76 7.26 7.33
C GLU A 255 18.08 5.97 6.83
N ASN A 256 17.22 5.36 7.65
CA ASN A 256 16.51 4.13 7.33
C ASN A 256 15.28 4.33 6.41
N GLY A 257 15.09 5.54 5.89
CA GLY A 257 14.06 5.85 4.91
C GLY A 257 12.74 6.39 5.50
N VAL A 258 12.55 6.37 6.83
CA VAL A 258 11.42 7.07 7.50
C VAL A 258 11.52 8.56 7.24
N ARG A 259 10.40 9.21 6.92
CA ARG A 259 10.36 10.62 6.49
C ARG A 259 9.59 11.52 7.45
N LEU A 260 9.90 12.80 7.40
CA LEU A 260 9.09 13.88 7.95
C LEU A 260 8.66 14.79 6.81
N PHE A 261 7.45 15.33 6.89
CA PHE A 261 6.89 16.25 5.89
C PHE A 261 6.71 17.61 6.57
N ASP A 262 7.57 18.56 6.23
CA ASP A 262 7.63 19.88 6.89
C ASP A 262 7.72 19.79 8.42
N GLY A 263 8.42 18.75 8.91
CA GLY A 263 8.59 18.46 10.32
C GLY A 263 7.38 17.80 11.01
N PHE A 264 6.40 17.33 10.24
CA PHE A 264 5.28 16.54 10.73
C PHE A 264 5.47 15.05 10.45
N VAL A 265 4.94 14.23 11.36
CA VAL A 265 4.73 12.80 11.16
C VAL A 265 3.40 12.63 10.45
N GLU A 266 3.40 12.06 9.25
CA GLU A 266 2.22 11.85 8.40
C GLU A 266 2.07 10.37 8.05
N CYS A 267 0.99 9.96 7.40
CA CYS A 267 0.87 8.59 6.88
C CYS A 267 2.10 8.21 6.01
N ALA A 268 2.54 9.13 5.15
CA ALA A 268 3.68 8.94 4.26
C ALA A 268 5.04 8.90 4.99
N SER A 269 5.10 9.22 6.29
CA SER A 269 6.31 9.10 7.11
C SER A 269 6.71 7.65 7.32
N CYS A 270 5.72 6.77 7.44
CA CYS A 270 5.90 5.33 7.65
C CYS A 270 5.60 4.53 6.39
N HIS A 271 4.67 5.00 5.56
CA HIS A 271 4.20 4.31 4.36
C HIS A 271 4.78 4.93 3.08
N ASN A 272 5.29 4.10 2.16
CA ASN A 272 5.66 4.48 0.81
C ASN A 272 4.87 3.66 -0.22
N VAL A 273 3.78 4.23 -0.75
CA VAL A 273 2.85 3.53 -1.66
C VAL A 273 3.52 3.02 -2.95
N HIS A 274 4.65 3.60 -3.31
CA HIS A 274 5.42 3.21 -4.49
C HIS A 274 6.53 2.18 -4.17
N GLU A 275 6.54 1.62 -2.96
CA GLU A 275 7.30 0.42 -2.60
C GLU A 275 6.33 -0.69 -2.16
N PRO A 276 5.56 -1.26 -3.12
CA PRO A 276 4.46 -2.19 -2.83
C PRO A 276 4.90 -3.60 -2.43
N ASP A 277 6.16 -3.93 -2.65
CA ASP A 277 6.82 -5.15 -2.20
C ASP A 277 6.94 -5.19 -0.67
N LYS A 278 6.98 -4.02 -0.02
CA LYS A 278 7.01 -3.93 1.43
C LYS A 278 5.61 -4.12 2.00
N VAL A 279 5.48 -5.03 2.97
CA VAL A 279 4.21 -5.29 3.66
C VAL A 279 3.64 -4.00 4.23
N LYS A 280 2.39 -3.68 3.87
CA LYS A 280 1.72 -2.40 4.21
C LYS A 280 2.50 -1.16 3.78
N PHE A 281 3.33 -1.24 2.73
CA PHE A 281 4.14 -0.13 2.23
C PHE A 281 5.13 0.43 3.26
N LEU A 282 5.50 -0.32 4.29
CA LEU A 282 6.32 0.24 5.37
C LEU A 282 7.73 0.55 4.88
N ARG A 283 8.21 1.77 5.15
CA ARG A 283 9.59 2.20 4.79
C ARG A 283 10.66 1.36 5.49
N VAL A 284 10.39 0.94 6.72
CA VAL A 284 11.21 0.06 7.56
C VAL A 284 10.32 -0.96 8.27
N LYS A 285 10.89 -2.07 8.76
CA LYS A 285 10.12 -3.10 9.47
C LYS A 285 9.40 -2.53 10.71
N PRO A 286 8.22 -3.06 11.08
CA PRO A 286 7.40 -2.55 12.18
C PRO A 286 8.15 -2.33 13.50
N GLU A 287 9.04 -3.27 13.86
CA GLU A 287 9.83 -3.24 15.09
C GLU A 287 10.82 -2.07 15.14
N TYR A 288 11.20 -1.52 13.99
CA TYR A 288 12.14 -0.41 13.89
C TYR A 288 11.47 0.97 13.78
N LEU A 289 10.18 1.04 13.45
CA LEU A 289 9.48 2.32 13.25
C LEU A 289 9.54 3.20 14.50
N CYS A 290 9.22 2.63 15.66
CA CYS A 290 9.18 3.38 16.92
C CYS A 290 10.58 3.90 17.30
N ILE A 291 11.58 3.02 17.26
CA ILE A 291 12.97 3.37 17.64
C ILE A 291 13.69 4.20 16.58
N THR A 292 13.09 4.40 15.40
CA THR A 292 13.62 5.37 14.43
C THR A 292 13.51 6.77 15.00
N CYS A 293 12.35 7.09 15.56
CA CYS A 293 12.04 8.42 16.07
C CYS A 293 12.33 8.57 17.56
N HIS A 294 12.19 7.50 18.34
CA HIS A 294 12.37 7.54 19.80
C HIS A 294 13.74 7.00 20.22
N SER A 295 14.45 7.79 21.02
CA SER A 295 15.62 7.35 21.77
C SER A 295 15.14 6.88 23.15
N TYR A 296 15.23 5.57 23.40
CA TYR A 296 15.00 4.97 24.71
C TYR A 296 16.32 4.85 25.46
#